data_AF-A0A8S3ETT9-F1
#
_entry.id   AF-A0A8S3ETT9-F1
#
_cell.length_a   1.000
_cell.length_b   1.000
_cell.length_c   1.000
_cell.angle_alpha   90.00
_cell.angle_beta   90.00
_cell.angle_gamma   90.00
#
_symmetry.space_group_name_H-M   'P 1'
#
loop_
_entity.id
_entity.type
_entity.pdbx_description
1 polymer ?
#
loop_
_entity_poly.entity_id
_entity_poly.type
_entity_poly.pdbx_seq_one_letter_code
_entity_poly.pdbx_strand_id
1 'polypeptide(L)'
;LQSLKIQMSAQTTPNKLVNQVMGSLIKKGTNLLGCQPGKWLFVFIDDLNIPQVDSFGDQPTLETLRYTLQTGSAIDAKKNQIRPISDLTFITACDSPSSGRSIPSKRLLQSFSIFALPDPAAKQLFHIYSVRLGRFLNISEFPVDVRASLFVLVSACLVMYYRVSINILPTPSKVHYIFNLRDLAKLSQGIMQASPKNMTTQDSLSVLFAHECLRVFADRLVAESDLAIFYKHLNATITGYFKITLDTTKYLDNPLLFCNFLKSDDRLYQQLHDWRQCCSIFLDYQMRHNLSEHSTLNMVFFKEAVEHVLRICRVLQQPGGHLLLIGLDGTGRKTCLQLASFISGHLMSQLNVKRGYSYQEFRDDLKV
;
A
#
# COMPACT_ATOMS: atom_id res chain seq x y z
N LEU A 1 -1.60 5.90 -28.03
CA LEU A 1 -1.42 6.76 -26.84
C LEU A 1 -0.12 6.35 -26.16
N GLN A 2 0.81 7.28 -25.98
CA GLN A 2 2.05 7.04 -25.23
C GLN A 2 1.94 7.82 -23.92
N SER A 3 2.27 7.20 -22.79
CA SER A 3 2.21 7.84 -21.48
C SER A 3 3.52 7.69 -20.72
N LEU A 4 3.97 8.75 -20.08
CA LEU A 4 5.09 8.76 -19.14
C LEU A 4 4.55 9.13 -17.75
N LYS A 5 4.70 8.23 -16.77
CA LYS A 5 4.41 8.55 -15.37
C LYS A 5 5.69 9.03 -14.68
N ILE A 6 5.62 10.19 -14.05
CA ILE A 6 6.67 10.77 -13.21
C ILE A 6 6.10 10.93 -11.80
N GLN A 7 6.76 10.36 -10.80
CA GLN A 7 6.42 10.60 -9.41
C GLN A 7 7.44 11.56 -8.79
N MET A 8 6.96 12.67 -8.25
CA MET A 8 7.81 13.65 -7.58
C MET A 8 8.07 13.27 -6.13
N SER A 9 9.25 13.61 -5.65
CA SER A 9 9.65 13.51 -4.25
C SER A 9 10.34 14.81 -3.83
N ALA A 10 10.60 14.97 -2.53
CA ALA A 10 11.28 16.15 -2.01
C ALA A 10 12.65 16.37 -2.66
N GLN A 11 13.31 15.29 -3.09
CA GLN A 11 14.63 15.30 -3.74
C GLN A 11 14.57 15.24 -5.28
N THR A 12 13.40 15.42 -5.89
CA THR A 12 13.29 15.55 -7.34
C THR A 12 13.84 16.90 -7.76
N THR A 13 14.99 16.88 -8.44
CA THR A 13 15.68 18.08 -8.93
C THR A 13 15.19 18.50 -10.32
N PRO A 14 15.37 19.77 -10.72
CA PRO A 14 15.07 20.27 -12.07
C PRO A 14 15.63 19.38 -13.18
N ASN A 15 16.92 19.03 -13.06
CA ASN A 15 17.61 18.22 -14.04
C ASN A 15 17.04 16.80 -14.13
N LYS A 16 16.59 16.20 -13.02
CA LYS A 16 15.97 14.87 -13.05
C LYS A 16 14.66 14.90 -13.84
N LEU A 17 13.80 15.90 -13.58
CA LEU A 17 12.52 16.07 -14.29
C LEU A 17 12.75 16.24 -15.80
N VAL A 18 13.61 17.18 -16.18
CA VAL A 18 13.90 17.48 -17.59
C VAL A 18 14.52 16.27 -18.29
N ASN A 19 15.45 15.56 -17.66
CA ASN A 19 16.05 14.36 -18.24
C ASN A 19 15.06 13.21 -18.41
N GLN A 20 14.10 13.03 -17.48
CA GLN A 20 13.05 12.01 -17.62
C GLN A 20 12.12 12.32 -18.79
N VAL A 21 11.69 13.59 -18.93
CA VAL A 21 10.85 14.02 -20.05
C VAL A 21 11.61 13.90 -21.37
N MET A 22 12.79 14.50 -21.48
CA MET A 22 13.61 14.45 -22.70
C MET A 22 14.04 13.02 -23.08
N GLY A 23 14.33 12.16 -22.11
CA GLY A 23 14.71 10.77 -22.34
C GLY A 23 13.59 9.92 -22.95
N SER A 24 12.33 10.33 -22.77
CA SER A 24 11.18 9.65 -23.37
C SER A 24 10.87 10.09 -24.82
N LEU A 25 11.54 11.13 -25.30
CA LEU A 25 11.30 11.77 -26.59
C LEU A 25 12.33 11.34 -27.63
N ILE A 26 11.91 11.30 -28.88
CA ILE A 26 12.76 11.01 -30.03
C ILE A 26 13.15 12.31 -30.74
N LYS A 27 14.26 12.27 -31.49
CA LYS A 27 14.63 13.36 -32.39
C LYS A 27 13.76 13.32 -33.64
N LYS A 28 13.08 14.42 -33.95
CA LYS A 28 12.29 14.60 -35.20
C LYS A 28 13.02 15.45 -36.24
N GLY A 29 14.05 16.18 -35.83
CA GLY A 29 14.89 16.99 -36.70
C GLY A 29 16.24 17.25 -36.04
N THR A 30 16.98 18.23 -36.54
CA THR A 30 18.30 18.61 -36.01
C THR A 30 18.22 19.01 -34.52
N ASN A 31 17.23 19.82 -34.14
CA ASN A 31 17.06 20.30 -32.76
C ASN A 31 15.71 19.97 -32.11
N LEU A 32 14.74 19.45 -32.86
CA LEU A 32 13.38 19.18 -32.37
C LEU A 32 13.29 17.80 -31.70
N LEU A 33 12.81 17.78 -30.46
CA LEU A 33 12.39 16.58 -29.76
C LEU A 33 10.87 16.42 -29.83
N GLY A 34 10.39 15.19 -29.89
CA GLY A 34 8.95 14.94 -29.89
C GLY A 34 8.61 13.48 -29.65
N CYS A 35 7.32 13.21 -29.57
CA CYS A 35 6.81 11.84 -29.48
C CYS A 35 7.04 11.08 -30.81
N GLN A 36 6.81 9.76 -30.85
CA GLN A 36 6.84 9.02 -32.11
C GLN A 36 5.88 9.63 -33.16
N PRO A 37 6.19 9.56 -34.47
CA PRO A 37 5.33 10.11 -35.52
C PRO A 37 3.89 9.57 -35.41
N GLY A 38 2.90 10.45 -35.51
CA GLY A 38 1.48 10.08 -35.37
C GLY A 38 1.01 9.78 -33.94
N LYS A 39 1.84 9.99 -32.92
CA LYS A 39 1.47 9.79 -31.51
C LYS A 39 1.66 11.08 -30.71
N TRP A 40 0.84 11.21 -29.66
CA TRP A 40 0.97 12.22 -28.61
C TRP A 40 1.46 11.58 -27.32
N LEU A 41 2.38 12.27 -26.62
CA LEU A 41 2.90 11.86 -25.32
C LEU A 41 2.15 12.56 -24.19
N PHE A 42 1.53 11.79 -23.31
CA PHE A 42 0.94 12.29 -22.07
C PHE A 42 1.92 12.10 -20.91
N VAL A 43 2.42 13.19 -20.36
CA VAL A 43 3.29 13.18 -19.19
C VAL A 43 2.42 13.38 -17.94
N PHE A 44 2.20 12.31 -17.19
CA PHE A 44 1.49 12.35 -15.92
C PHE A 44 2.47 12.59 -14.77
N ILE A 45 2.34 13.72 -14.08
CA ILE A 45 3.13 14.06 -12.90
C ILE A 45 2.29 13.83 -11.65
N ASP A 46 2.67 12.84 -10.86
CA ASP A 46 2.11 12.58 -9.54
C ASP A 46 2.84 13.42 -8.48
N ASP A 47 2.15 13.80 -7.42
CA ASP A 47 2.72 14.51 -6.26
C ASP A 47 3.40 15.87 -6.60
N LEU A 48 2.78 16.69 -7.46
CA LEU A 48 3.35 17.97 -7.94
C LEU A 48 3.83 18.90 -6.81
N ASN A 49 3.22 18.86 -5.63
CA ASN A 49 3.51 19.73 -4.50
C ASN A 49 4.43 19.15 -3.41
N ILE A 50 5.11 18.04 -3.70
CA ILE A 50 6.13 17.45 -2.80
C ILE A 50 7.55 18.05 -2.96
N PRO A 51 8.03 18.49 -4.16
CA PRO A 51 9.39 19.01 -4.29
C PRO A 51 9.75 20.06 -3.25
N GLN A 52 10.97 19.96 -2.72
CA GLN A 52 11.45 20.81 -1.65
C GLN A 52 11.44 22.29 -2.07
N VAL A 53 10.99 23.12 -1.13
CA VAL A 53 11.06 24.58 -1.23
C VAL A 53 12.45 25.03 -0.81
N ASP A 54 13.05 25.96 -1.56
CA ASP A 54 14.34 26.52 -1.21
C ASP A 54 14.25 27.53 -0.05
N SER A 55 15.39 28.08 0.38
CA SER A 55 15.47 29.05 1.47
C SER A 55 14.69 30.34 1.22
N PHE A 56 14.36 30.65 -0.04
CA PHE A 56 13.64 31.85 -0.44
C PHE A 56 12.14 31.61 -0.65
N GLY A 57 11.67 30.36 -0.51
CA GLY A 57 10.27 30.01 -0.70
C GLY A 57 9.93 29.54 -2.12
N ASP A 58 10.93 29.42 -3.00
CA ASP A 58 10.74 29.00 -4.39
C ASP A 58 10.88 27.49 -4.58
N GLN A 59 10.28 26.97 -5.65
CA GLN A 59 10.35 25.55 -6.03
C GLN A 59 10.98 25.40 -7.42
N PRO A 60 12.32 25.31 -7.53
CA PRO A 60 13.03 25.30 -8.82
C PRO A 60 12.56 24.22 -9.79
N THR A 61 12.18 23.05 -9.26
CA THR A 61 11.65 21.94 -10.06
C THR A 61 10.35 22.31 -10.75
N LEU A 62 9.47 23.06 -10.08
CA LEU A 62 8.21 23.55 -10.63
C LEU A 62 8.41 24.71 -11.59
N GLU A 63 9.39 25.58 -11.35
CA GLU A 63 9.74 26.65 -12.28
C GLU A 63 10.29 26.11 -13.61
N THR A 64 11.00 24.98 -13.57
CA THR A 64 11.47 24.30 -14.79
C THR A 64 10.31 23.68 -15.58
N LEU A 65 9.32 23.13 -14.88
CA LEU A 65 8.07 22.67 -15.50
C LEU A 65 7.31 23.85 -16.12
N ARG A 66 7.18 24.97 -15.40
CA ARG A 66 6.56 26.21 -15.88
C ARG A 66 7.24 26.71 -17.15
N TYR A 67 8.57 26.76 -17.15
CA TYR A 67 9.36 27.13 -18.33
C TYR A 67 9.03 26.25 -19.53
N THR A 68 8.97 24.93 -19.32
CA THR A 68 8.68 23.98 -20.40
C THR A 68 7.26 24.16 -20.97
N LEU A 69 6.28 24.40 -20.10
CA LEU A 69 4.90 24.66 -20.49
C LEU A 69 4.72 25.98 -21.27
N GLN A 70 5.41 27.03 -20.86
CA GLN A 70 5.26 28.36 -21.45
C GLN A 70 6.05 28.53 -22.75
N THR A 71 7.22 27.91 -22.86
CA THR A 71 8.12 28.08 -24.02
C THR A 71 8.01 26.94 -25.03
N GLY A 72 7.37 25.82 -24.68
CA GLY A 72 7.39 24.60 -25.49
C GLY A 72 8.80 24.04 -25.68
N SER A 73 9.75 24.37 -24.81
CA SER A 73 11.15 24.00 -24.92
C SER A 73 11.70 23.55 -23.57
N ALA A 74 12.68 22.64 -23.57
CA ALA A 74 13.41 22.26 -22.35
C ALA A 74 14.88 22.67 -22.42
N ILE A 75 15.47 22.95 -21.26
CA ILE A 75 16.87 23.32 -21.12
C ILE A 75 17.68 22.05 -20.88
N ASP A 76 18.50 21.66 -21.87
CA ASP A 76 19.48 20.59 -21.73
C ASP A 76 20.74 21.15 -21.05
N ALA A 77 20.73 21.15 -19.71
CA ALA A 77 21.81 21.69 -18.89
C ALA A 77 23.18 21.05 -19.17
N LYS A 78 23.23 19.80 -19.65
CA LYS A 78 24.50 19.11 -19.96
C LYS A 78 25.17 19.67 -21.21
N LYS A 79 24.36 20.06 -22.20
CA LYS A 79 24.85 20.62 -23.46
C LYS A 79 24.71 22.13 -23.55
N ASN A 80 24.17 22.75 -22.49
CA ASN A 80 23.84 24.16 -22.43
C ASN A 80 23.01 24.62 -23.64
N GLN A 81 21.98 23.83 -24.00
CA GLN A 81 21.16 24.06 -25.19
C GLN A 81 19.68 24.11 -24.82
N ILE A 82 18.93 25.02 -25.44
CA ILE A 82 17.47 25.02 -25.41
C ILE A 82 16.98 24.13 -26.56
N ARG A 83 16.14 23.14 -26.26
CA ARG A 83 15.56 22.26 -27.27
C ARG A 83 14.05 22.42 -27.33
N PRO A 84 13.48 22.75 -28.50
CA PRO A 84 12.04 22.74 -28.69
C PRO A 84 11.50 21.30 -28.56
N ILE A 85 10.32 21.18 -27.97
CA ILE A 85 9.61 19.94 -27.80
C ILE A 85 8.21 20.04 -28.42
N SER A 86 7.80 18.99 -29.13
CA SER A 86 6.51 18.87 -29.81
C SER A 86 5.74 17.61 -29.36
N ASP A 87 4.42 17.63 -29.59
CA ASP A 87 3.51 16.49 -29.41
C ASP A 87 3.44 15.93 -27.99
N LEU A 88 3.34 16.82 -27.00
CA LEU A 88 3.29 16.48 -25.59
C LEU A 88 2.13 17.18 -24.88
N THR A 89 1.64 16.59 -23.79
CA THR A 89 0.67 17.21 -22.90
C THR A 89 0.97 16.79 -21.46
N PHE A 90 0.95 17.74 -20.54
CA PHE A 90 1.14 17.47 -19.13
C PHE A 90 -0.21 17.32 -18.42
N ILE A 91 -0.31 16.28 -17.60
CA ILE A 91 -1.41 16.07 -16.66
C ILE A 91 -0.77 15.95 -15.29
N THR A 92 -1.27 16.66 -14.29
CA THR A 92 -0.66 16.65 -12.95
C THR A 92 -1.69 16.38 -11.88
N ALA A 93 -1.25 15.74 -10.79
CA ALA A 93 -2.03 15.54 -9.58
C ALA A 93 -1.27 16.11 -8.37
N CYS A 94 -1.99 16.71 -7.44
CA CYS A 94 -1.45 17.16 -6.16
C CYS A 94 -2.50 17.02 -5.07
N ASP A 95 -2.02 16.80 -3.85
CA ASP A 95 -2.89 16.79 -2.67
C ASP A 95 -3.27 18.21 -2.27
N SER A 96 -4.46 18.35 -1.68
CA SER A 96 -4.97 19.63 -1.19
C SER A 96 -3.98 20.33 -0.25
N PRO A 97 -3.86 21.67 -0.30
CA PRO A 97 -3.06 22.47 0.64
C PRO A 97 -3.38 22.19 2.12
N SER A 98 -4.62 21.78 2.41
CA SER A 98 -5.08 21.42 3.77
C SER A 98 -4.31 20.25 4.40
N SER A 99 -3.56 19.49 3.61
CA SER A 99 -2.71 18.38 4.08
C SER A 99 -1.36 18.82 4.67
N GLY A 100 -1.10 20.13 4.78
CA GLY A 100 0.19 20.67 5.23
C GLY A 100 1.28 20.62 4.15
N ARG A 101 0.91 20.34 2.91
CA ARG A 101 1.81 20.35 1.75
C ARG A 101 1.95 21.76 1.17
N SER A 102 3.03 21.95 0.40
CA SER A 102 3.27 23.21 -0.29
C SER A 102 2.17 23.51 -1.32
N ILE A 103 1.98 24.79 -1.63
CA ILE A 103 1.04 25.24 -2.65
C ILE A 103 1.84 25.56 -3.90
N PRO A 104 1.56 24.94 -5.05
CA PRO A 104 2.22 25.30 -6.30
C PRO A 104 2.05 26.78 -6.63
N SER A 105 3.08 27.39 -7.24
CA SER A 105 3.05 28.82 -7.55
C SER A 105 1.85 29.17 -8.46
N LYS A 106 1.20 30.31 -8.20
CA LYS A 106 0.08 30.81 -9.03
C LYS A 106 0.47 30.93 -10.50
N ARG A 107 1.74 31.24 -10.78
CA ARG A 107 2.31 31.36 -12.12
C ARG A 107 2.34 30.02 -12.86
N LEU A 108 2.62 28.92 -12.17
CA LEU A 108 2.53 27.58 -12.76
C LEU A 108 1.07 27.19 -12.99
N LEU A 109 0.21 27.46 -12.00
CA LEU A 109 -1.22 27.09 -12.06
C LEU A 109 -1.97 27.79 -13.21
N GLN A 110 -1.54 28.98 -13.64
CA GLN A 110 -2.09 29.65 -14.83
C GLN A 110 -1.95 28.84 -16.12
N SER A 111 -0.98 27.93 -16.20
CA SER A 111 -0.79 27.05 -17.36
C SER A 111 -1.66 25.78 -17.33
N PHE A 112 -2.47 25.60 -16.28
CA PHE A 112 -3.29 24.40 -16.09
C PHE A 112 -4.77 24.72 -15.93
N SER A 113 -5.62 23.81 -16.40
CA SER A 113 -7.02 23.73 -15.96
C SER A 113 -7.07 22.89 -14.68
N ILE A 114 -7.57 23.48 -13.59
CA ILE A 114 -7.61 22.84 -12.27
C ILE A 114 -8.96 22.17 -12.06
N PHE A 115 -8.93 20.88 -11.75
CA PHE A 115 -10.11 20.11 -11.38
C PHE A 115 -9.96 19.63 -9.93
N ALA A 116 -10.95 19.93 -9.10
CA ALA A 116 -11.02 19.39 -7.74
C ALA A 116 -11.71 18.02 -7.78
N LEU A 117 -11.06 17.00 -7.22
CA LEU A 117 -11.61 15.66 -7.05
C LEU A 117 -12.00 15.49 -5.57
N PRO A 118 -13.27 15.72 -5.19
CA PRO A 118 -13.71 15.49 -3.83
C PRO A 118 -13.75 13.99 -3.53
N ASP A 119 -13.75 13.67 -2.23
CA ASP A 119 -13.97 12.29 -1.81
C ASP A 119 -15.33 11.78 -2.30
N PRO A 120 -15.40 10.54 -2.82
CA PRO A 120 -16.65 9.95 -3.30
C PRO A 120 -17.66 9.80 -2.17
N ALA A 121 -18.93 10.04 -2.48
CA ALA A 121 -20.00 9.89 -1.51
C ALA A 121 -20.13 8.44 -1.03
N ALA A 122 -20.63 8.23 0.19
CA ALA A 122 -20.79 6.90 0.77
C ALA A 122 -21.60 5.93 -0.12
N LYS A 123 -22.62 6.43 -0.84
CA LYS A 123 -23.40 5.65 -1.81
C LYS A 123 -22.57 5.17 -3.00
N GLN A 124 -21.65 5.99 -3.50
CA GLN A 124 -20.74 5.64 -4.59
C GLN A 124 -19.73 4.60 -4.12
N LEU A 125 -19.14 4.80 -2.93
CA LEU A 125 -18.24 3.81 -2.33
C LEU A 125 -18.95 2.47 -2.11
N PHE A 126 -20.17 2.48 -1.57
CA PHE A 126 -20.99 1.27 -1.42
C PHE A 126 -21.16 0.54 -2.74
N HIS A 127 -21.48 1.25 -3.82
CA HIS A 127 -21.61 0.65 -5.14
C HIS A 127 -20.28 0.06 -5.64
N ILE A 128 -19.18 0.81 -5.57
CA ILE A 128 -17.85 0.37 -6.02
C ILE A 128 -17.44 -0.93 -5.32
N TYR A 129 -17.55 -0.98 -3.99
CA TYR A 129 -17.15 -2.15 -3.22
C TYR A 129 -18.15 -3.31 -3.33
N SER A 130 -19.44 -3.04 -3.55
CA SER A 130 -20.43 -4.09 -3.86
C SER A 130 -20.12 -4.77 -5.18
N VAL A 131 -19.76 -4.01 -6.23
CA VAL A 131 -19.36 -4.58 -7.52
C VAL A 131 -18.07 -5.39 -7.37
N ARG A 132 -17.07 -4.84 -6.67
CA ARG A 132 -15.77 -5.50 -6.49
C ARG A 132 -15.89 -6.83 -5.72
N LEU A 133 -16.51 -6.80 -4.54
CA LEU A 133 -16.67 -7.99 -3.70
C LEU A 133 -17.71 -8.96 -4.28
N GLY A 134 -18.79 -8.45 -4.87
CA GLY A 134 -19.80 -9.29 -5.51
C GLY A 134 -19.24 -10.08 -6.70
N ARG A 135 -18.40 -9.44 -7.54
CA ARG A 135 -17.70 -10.13 -8.63
C ARG A 135 -16.79 -11.24 -8.10
N PHE A 136 -16.05 -10.97 -7.02
CA PHE A 136 -15.20 -11.97 -6.38
C PHE A 136 -16.01 -13.16 -5.85
N LEU A 137 -17.06 -12.91 -5.05
CA LEU A 137 -17.89 -13.97 -4.48
C LEU A 137 -18.59 -14.83 -5.54
N ASN A 138 -18.94 -14.23 -6.69
CA ASN A 138 -19.56 -14.95 -7.80
C ASN A 138 -18.56 -15.78 -8.62
N ILE A 139 -17.41 -15.21 -8.98
CA ILE A 139 -16.39 -15.92 -9.79
C ILE A 139 -15.79 -17.09 -9.01
N SER A 140 -15.60 -16.93 -7.71
CA SER A 140 -15.08 -17.97 -6.82
C SER A 140 -16.16 -18.93 -6.31
N GLU A 141 -17.40 -18.82 -6.80
CA GLU A 141 -18.51 -19.75 -6.51
C GLU A 141 -18.79 -19.96 -5.02
N PHE A 142 -18.84 -18.87 -4.24
CA PHE A 142 -19.16 -18.97 -2.81
C PHE A 142 -20.62 -19.45 -2.58
N PRO A 143 -20.90 -20.10 -1.44
CA PRO A 143 -22.25 -20.53 -1.09
C PRO A 143 -23.27 -19.40 -1.09
N VAL A 144 -24.55 -19.74 -1.32
CA VAL A 144 -25.65 -18.78 -1.46
C VAL A 144 -25.74 -17.87 -0.24
N ASP A 145 -25.59 -18.42 0.97
CA ASP A 145 -25.68 -17.67 2.24
C ASP A 145 -24.58 -16.60 2.35
N VAL A 146 -23.36 -16.92 1.92
CA VAL A 146 -22.23 -15.98 1.90
C VAL A 146 -22.44 -14.90 0.85
N ARG A 147 -22.96 -15.26 -0.33
CA ARG A 147 -23.30 -14.30 -1.40
C ARG A 147 -24.43 -13.36 -0.99
N ALA A 148 -25.44 -13.86 -0.27
CA ALA A 148 -26.53 -13.06 0.28
C ALA A 148 -26.04 -12.01 1.30
N SER A 149 -24.91 -12.28 1.95
CA SER A 149 -24.29 -11.38 2.94
C SER A 149 -23.48 -10.22 2.31
N LEU A 150 -23.40 -10.11 0.98
CA LEU A 150 -22.58 -9.10 0.28
C LEU A 150 -22.87 -7.66 0.74
N PHE A 151 -24.14 -7.24 0.74
CA PHE A 151 -24.50 -5.86 1.08
C PHE A 151 -24.28 -5.56 2.56
N VAL A 152 -24.45 -6.58 3.42
CA VAL A 152 -24.15 -6.51 4.85
C VAL A 152 -22.66 -6.30 5.06
N LEU A 153 -21.82 -7.09 4.39
CA LEU A 153 -20.37 -7.01 4.43
C LEU A 153 -19.86 -5.63 3.96
N VAL A 154 -20.33 -5.13 2.82
CA VAL A 154 -19.91 -3.83 2.29
C VAL A 154 -20.30 -2.69 3.24
N SER A 155 -21.52 -2.75 3.79
CA SER A 155 -21.98 -1.78 4.79
C SER A 155 -21.09 -1.80 6.03
N ALA A 156 -20.76 -2.99 6.54
CA ALA A 156 -19.90 -3.16 7.70
C ALA A 156 -18.48 -2.61 7.45
N CYS A 157 -17.89 -2.87 6.27
CA CYS A 157 -16.60 -2.30 5.86
C CYS A 157 -16.59 -0.78 5.87
N LEU A 158 -17.63 -0.15 5.29
CA LEU A 158 -17.75 1.31 5.25
C LEU A 158 -17.93 1.90 6.66
N VAL A 159 -18.80 1.31 7.46
CA VAL A 159 -19.05 1.78 8.83
C VAL A 159 -17.81 1.69 9.70
N MET A 160 -17.04 0.59 9.60
CA MET A 160 -15.77 0.49 10.32
C MET A 160 -14.79 1.55 9.86
N TYR A 161 -14.63 1.74 8.55
CA TYR A 161 -13.74 2.76 8.00
C TYR A 161 -14.09 4.17 8.51
N TYR A 162 -15.37 4.58 8.44
CA TYR A 162 -15.79 5.90 8.90
C TYR A 162 -15.63 6.07 10.42
N ARG A 163 -16.01 5.05 11.22
CA ARG A 163 -15.86 5.11 12.69
C ARG A 163 -14.40 5.27 13.10
N VAL A 164 -13.49 4.51 12.50
CA VAL A 164 -12.05 4.60 12.78
C VAL A 164 -11.51 5.96 12.34
N SER A 165 -11.84 6.41 11.12
CA SER A 165 -11.30 7.65 10.57
C SER A 165 -11.77 8.91 11.33
N ILE A 166 -12.96 8.88 11.93
CA ILE A 166 -13.50 10.03 12.70
C ILE A 166 -13.00 10.00 14.15
N ASN A 167 -12.96 8.82 14.79
CA ASN A 167 -12.74 8.74 16.23
C ASN A 167 -11.26 8.54 16.60
N ILE A 168 -10.44 8.03 15.68
CA ILE A 168 -9.03 7.72 15.92
C ILE A 168 -8.18 8.63 15.02
N LEU A 169 -7.95 9.85 15.50
CA LEU A 169 -7.24 10.90 14.77
C LEU A 169 -5.73 10.90 15.05
N PRO A 170 -4.90 11.35 14.09
CA PRO A 170 -3.47 11.48 14.31
C PRO A 170 -3.16 12.61 15.30
N THR A 171 -2.22 12.34 16.19
CA THR A 171 -1.62 13.33 17.10
C THR A 171 -0.10 13.39 16.87
N PRO A 172 0.63 14.40 17.38
CA PRO A 172 2.09 14.42 17.28
C PRO A 172 2.79 13.17 17.84
N SER A 173 2.19 12.51 18.84
CA SER A 173 2.68 11.22 19.36
C SER A 173 2.23 10.00 18.54
N LYS A 174 1.23 10.15 17.67
CA LYS A 174 0.57 9.07 16.90
C LYS A 174 0.37 9.49 15.43
N VAL A 175 1.41 10.04 14.81
CA VAL A 175 1.36 10.60 13.44
C VAL A 175 0.98 9.59 12.35
N HIS A 176 1.14 8.30 12.63
CA HIS A 176 0.84 7.21 11.70
C HIS A 176 -0.65 6.79 11.70
N TYR A 177 -1.50 7.43 12.52
CA TYR A 177 -2.95 7.17 12.57
C TYR A 177 -3.69 7.90 11.44
N ILE A 178 -3.19 7.74 10.22
CA ILE A 178 -3.79 8.33 9.03
C ILE A 178 -4.57 7.23 8.32
N PHE A 179 -5.90 7.38 8.32
CA PHE A 179 -6.82 6.45 7.68
C PHE A 179 -7.44 7.08 6.42
N ASN A 180 -7.34 6.40 5.28
CA ASN A 180 -7.87 6.89 4.01
C ASN A 180 -8.53 5.76 3.20
N LEU A 181 -9.08 6.08 2.02
CA LEU A 181 -9.79 5.11 1.19
C LEU A 181 -8.91 3.91 0.74
N ARG A 182 -7.58 4.01 0.82
CA ARG A 182 -6.68 2.87 0.57
C ARG A 182 -6.81 1.81 1.66
N ASP A 183 -7.18 2.18 2.88
CA ASP A 183 -7.41 1.23 3.96
C ASP A 183 -8.67 0.40 3.71
N LEU A 184 -9.72 1.03 3.20
CA LEU A 184 -10.92 0.33 2.74
C LEU A 184 -10.59 -0.61 1.57
N ALA A 185 -9.71 -0.19 0.65
CA ALA A 185 -9.22 -1.05 -0.42
C ALA A 185 -8.42 -2.25 0.14
N LYS A 186 -7.52 -2.03 1.10
CA LYS A 186 -6.76 -3.10 1.79
C LYS A 186 -7.66 -4.06 2.55
N LEU A 187 -8.72 -3.56 3.19
CA LEU A 187 -9.73 -4.39 3.87
C LEU A 187 -10.45 -5.28 2.86
N SER A 188 -10.90 -4.71 1.73
CA SER A 188 -11.54 -5.48 0.67
C SER A 188 -10.60 -6.52 0.05
N GLN A 189 -9.32 -6.17 -0.16
CA GLN A 189 -8.29 -7.08 -0.67
C GLN A 189 -7.98 -8.21 0.32
N GLY A 190 -7.99 -7.89 1.62
CA GLY A 190 -7.87 -8.86 2.70
C GLY A 190 -8.96 -9.92 2.65
N ILE A 191 -10.22 -9.48 2.55
CA ILE A 191 -11.40 -10.36 2.45
C ILE A 191 -11.36 -11.19 1.17
N MET A 192 -10.86 -10.64 0.07
CA MET A 192 -10.70 -11.36 -1.20
C MET A 192 -9.66 -12.50 -1.18
N GLN A 193 -8.97 -12.73 -0.05
CA GLN A 193 -8.14 -13.93 0.14
C GLN A 193 -8.97 -15.14 0.59
N ALA A 194 -10.25 -14.95 0.92
CA ALA A 194 -11.16 -16.03 1.30
C ALA A 194 -11.24 -17.14 0.25
N SER A 195 -11.50 -18.37 0.73
CA SER A 195 -11.82 -19.51 -0.13
C SER A 195 -13.24 -20.01 0.15
N PRO A 196 -14.00 -20.41 -0.89
CA PRO A 196 -15.35 -20.98 -0.73
C PRO A 196 -15.33 -22.28 0.08
N LYS A 197 -14.19 -23.01 0.11
CA LYS A 197 -14.04 -24.25 0.89
C LYS A 197 -14.09 -24.01 2.39
N ASN A 198 -13.59 -22.85 2.85
CA ASN A 198 -13.47 -22.53 4.27
C ASN A 198 -14.60 -21.60 4.74
N MET A 199 -15.06 -20.71 3.87
CA MET A 199 -16.10 -19.74 4.20
C MET A 199 -17.44 -20.23 3.69
N THR A 200 -18.09 -21.07 4.48
CA THR A 200 -19.38 -21.68 4.11
C THR A 200 -20.58 -20.94 4.68
N THR A 201 -20.40 -20.21 5.78
CA THR A 201 -21.48 -19.54 6.52
C THR A 201 -21.25 -18.04 6.68
N GLN A 202 -22.32 -17.30 6.95
CA GLN A 202 -22.23 -15.87 7.31
C GLN A 202 -21.33 -15.65 8.54
N ASP A 203 -21.34 -16.58 9.49
CA ASP A 203 -20.53 -16.50 10.70
C ASP A 203 -19.04 -16.57 10.39
N SER A 204 -18.63 -17.52 9.53
CA SER A 204 -17.24 -17.62 9.10
C SER A 204 -16.75 -16.35 8.39
N LEU A 205 -17.62 -15.74 7.57
CA LEU A 205 -17.35 -14.47 6.91
C LEU A 205 -17.21 -13.31 7.92
N SER A 206 -18.03 -13.30 8.98
CA SER A 206 -17.95 -12.27 10.03
C SER A 206 -16.64 -12.33 10.81
N VAL A 207 -16.12 -13.54 11.07
CA VAL A 207 -14.84 -13.75 11.75
C VAL A 207 -13.68 -13.32 10.86
N LEU A 208 -13.72 -13.65 9.56
CA LEU A 208 -12.74 -13.16 8.59
C LEU A 208 -12.77 -11.63 8.50
N PHE A 209 -13.96 -11.03 8.42
CA PHE A 209 -14.11 -9.58 8.42
C PHE A 209 -13.49 -8.95 9.68
N ALA A 210 -13.73 -9.52 10.85
CA ALA A 210 -13.14 -9.07 12.11
C ALA A 210 -11.61 -9.16 12.08
N HIS A 211 -11.07 -10.29 11.61
CA HIS A 211 -9.63 -10.46 11.43
C HIS A 211 -9.03 -9.39 10.52
N GLU A 212 -9.60 -9.16 9.34
CA GLU A 212 -9.06 -8.18 8.41
C GLU A 212 -9.18 -6.75 8.93
N CYS A 213 -10.22 -6.43 9.73
CA CYS A 213 -10.30 -5.16 10.43
C CYS A 213 -9.15 -4.99 11.44
N LEU A 214 -8.79 -6.04 12.19
CA LEU A 214 -7.65 -6.00 13.11
C LEU A 214 -6.33 -5.77 12.36
N ARG A 215 -6.11 -6.48 11.25
CA ARG A 215 -4.88 -6.35 10.46
C ARG A 215 -4.73 -4.99 9.77
N VAL A 216 -5.83 -4.41 9.30
CA VAL A 216 -5.79 -3.14 8.56
C VAL A 216 -5.76 -1.95 9.51
N PHE A 217 -6.54 -1.98 10.60
CA PHE A 217 -6.70 -0.82 11.48
C PHE A 217 -5.97 -1.00 12.81
N ALA A 218 -6.24 -2.08 13.55
CA ALA A 218 -5.75 -2.26 14.91
C ALA A 218 -4.22 -2.43 14.99
N ASP A 219 -3.59 -3.07 14.00
CA ASP A 219 -2.13 -3.22 13.95
C ASP A 219 -1.35 -1.90 13.90
N ARG A 220 -2.01 -0.79 13.55
CA ARG A 220 -1.43 0.56 13.62
C ARG A 220 -1.58 1.20 15.00
N LEU A 221 -2.50 0.71 15.83
CA LEU A 221 -2.81 1.31 17.12
C LEU A 221 -1.79 0.87 18.17
N VAL A 222 -1.45 1.79 19.05
CA VAL A 222 -0.37 1.67 20.05
C VAL A 222 -0.92 1.92 21.45
N ALA A 223 -1.88 2.86 21.59
CA ALA A 223 -2.49 3.13 22.88
C ALA A 223 -3.65 2.16 23.17
N GLU A 224 -3.65 1.62 24.39
CA GLU A 224 -4.69 0.72 24.89
C GLU A 224 -6.09 1.36 24.86
N SER A 225 -6.18 2.68 25.13
CA SER A 225 -7.43 3.44 25.02
C SER A 225 -8.04 3.37 23.62
N ASP A 226 -7.20 3.50 22.60
CA ASP A 226 -7.64 3.57 21.21
C ASP A 226 -7.99 2.18 20.70
N LEU A 227 -7.24 1.16 21.13
CA LEU A 227 -7.58 -0.24 20.94
C LEU A 227 -8.95 -0.56 21.56
N ALA A 228 -9.21 -0.15 22.80
CA ALA A 228 -10.51 -0.39 23.46
C ALA A 228 -11.67 0.26 22.69
N ILE A 229 -11.49 1.50 22.21
CA ILE A 229 -12.47 2.20 21.35
C ILE A 229 -12.67 1.42 20.04
N PHE A 230 -11.59 0.96 19.41
CA PHE A 230 -11.65 0.15 18.19
C PHE A 230 -12.46 -1.14 18.41
N TYR A 231 -12.17 -1.91 19.46
CA TYR A 231 -12.90 -3.15 19.77
C TYR A 231 -14.38 -2.90 20.04
N LYS A 232 -14.72 -1.80 20.74
CA LYS A 232 -16.13 -1.39 20.94
C LYS A 232 -16.83 -1.14 19.60
N HIS A 233 -16.18 -0.44 18.67
CA HIS A 233 -16.74 -0.22 17.34
C HIS A 233 -16.86 -1.50 16.51
N LEU A 234 -15.86 -2.38 16.60
CA LEU A 234 -15.87 -3.67 15.93
C LEU A 234 -17.04 -4.55 16.41
N ASN A 235 -17.22 -4.70 17.73
CA ASN A 235 -18.37 -5.38 18.34
C ASN A 235 -19.70 -4.82 17.82
N ALA A 236 -19.87 -3.50 17.93
CA ALA A 236 -21.12 -2.85 17.54
C ALA A 236 -21.42 -3.04 16.05
N THR A 237 -20.40 -3.07 15.18
CA THR A 237 -20.59 -3.32 13.74
C THR A 237 -20.94 -4.78 13.48
N ILE A 238 -20.25 -5.73 14.11
CA ILE A 238 -20.53 -7.16 13.92
C ILE A 238 -21.95 -7.50 14.38
N THR A 239 -22.33 -7.08 15.59
CA THR A 239 -23.67 -7.33 16.13
C THR A 239 -24.74 -6.58 15.35
N GLY A 240 -24.49 -5.35 14.91
CA GLY A 240 -25.47 -4.56 14.16
C GLY A 240 -25.74 -5.09 12.75
N TYR A 241 -24.69 -5.51 12.03
CA TYR A 241 -24.81 -5.91 10.63
C TYR A 241 -24.94 -7.42 10.44
N PHE A 242 -24.07 -8.21 11.08
CA PHE A 242 -24.09 -9.65 10.94
C PHE A 242 -25.08 -10.32 11.90
N LYS A 243 -25.60 -9.60 12.92
CA LYS A 243 -26.48 -10.13 13.98
C LYS A 243 -25.84 -11.27 14.79
N ILE A 244 -24.52 -11.26 14.88
CA ILE A 244 -23.73 -12.23 15.62
C ILE A 244 -23.10 -11.53 16.83
N THR A 245 -23.07 -12.23 17.96
CA THR A 245 -22.38 -11.78 19.16
C THR A 245 -20.99 -12.40 19.16
N LEU A 246 -20.01 -11.69 18.63
CA LEU A 246 -18.60 -12.05 18.80
C LEU A 246 -18.08 -11.33 20.04
N ASP A 247 -17.59 -12.09 21.01
CA ASP A 247 -16.98 -11.55 22.21
C ASP A 247 -15.56 -11.06 21.88
N THR A 248 -15.45 -9.87 21.26
CA THR A 248 -14.14 -9.38 20.82
C THR A 248 -13.19 -9.02 21.95
N THR A 249 -13.67 -8.96 23.21
CA THR A 249 -12.79 -8.78 24.36
C THR A 249 -11.80 -9.93 24.50
N LYS A 250 -12.22 -11.15 24.10
CA LYS A 250 -11.34 -12.32 24.02
C LYS A 250 -10.22 -12.18 22.99
N TYR A 251 -10.35 -11.27 22.02
CA TYR A 251 -9.31 -11.05 21.01
C TYR A 251 -8.17 -10.16 21.48
N LEU A 252 -8.31 -9.48 22.63
CA LEU A 252 -7.18 -8.85 23.32
C LEU A 252 -6.20 -9.92 23.79
N ASP A 253 -6.73 -10.93 24.48
CA ASP A 253 -5.91 -12.01 25.04
C ASP A 253 -5.61 -13.10 24.03
N ASN A 254 -6.42 -13.33 23.01
CA ASN A 254 -6.18 -14.35 21.96
C ASN A 254 -6.64 -13.81 20.61
N PRO A 255 -5.76 -13.13 19.86
CA PRO A 255 -6.15 -12.49 18.61
C PRO A 255 -6.61 -13.51 17.59
N LEU A 256 -7.50 -13.09 16.70
CA LEU A 256 -7.86 -13.89 15.53
C LEU A 256 -6.62 -14.12 14.68
N LEU A 257 -6.34 -15.39 14.38
CA LEU A 257 -5.21 -15.82 13.58
C LEU A 257 -5.70 -16.44 12.29
N PHE A 258 -5.06 -16.08 11.17
CA PHE A 258 -5.30 -16.68 9.86
C PHE A 258 -3.97 -17.02 9.20
N CYS A 259 -3.95 -18.11 8.44
CA CYS A 259 -2.78 -18.56 7.69
C CYS A 259 -3.19 -19.33 6.43
N ASN A 260 -2.23 -19.56 5.53
CA ASN A 260 -2.47 -20.26 4.27
C ASN A 260 -1.52 -21.43 4.02
N PHE A 261 -0.76 -21.86 5.02
CA PHE A 261 0.33 -22.84 4.86
C PHE A 261 0.17 -24.07 5.77
N LEU A 262 -1.01 -24.27 6.36
CA LEU A 262 -1.30 -25.45 7.19
C LEU A 262 -1.32 -26.76 6.37
N LYS A 263 -1.66 -26.68 5.09
CA LYS A 263 -1.63 -27.80 4.15
C LYS A 263 -0.70 -27.46 3.00
N SER A 264 0.18 -28.40 2.65
CA SER A 264 1.18 -28.22 1.59
C SER A 264 0.56 -28.12 0.19
N ASP A 265 -0.51 -28.88 -0.07
CA ASP A 265 -1.07 -29.05 -1.41
C ASP A 265 -2.08 -27.98 -1.81
N ASP A 266 -2.76 -27.35 -0.84
CA ASP A 266 -3.77 -26.32 -1.08
C ASP A 266 -3.60 -25.19 -0.06
N ARG A 267 -2.90 -24.13 -0.49
CA ARG A 267 -2.53 -22.98 0.34
C ARG A 267 -3.72 -22.04 0.59
N LEU A 268 -4.75 -22.56 1.26
CA LEU A 268 -6.00 -21.85 1.51
C LEU A 268 -5.90 -20.96 2.74
N TYR A 269 -6.29 -19.69 2.58
CA TYR A 269 -6.43 -18.78 3.71
C TYR A 269 -7.54 -19.23 4.65
N GLN A 270 -7.20 -19.55 5.89
CA GLN A 270 -8.12 -20.12 6.86
C GLN A 270 -7.81 -19.69 8.29
N GLN A 271 -8.84 -19.74 9.13
CA GLN A 271 -8.73 -19.43 10.54
C GLN A 271 -7.89 -20.49 11.26
N LEU A 272 -7.05 -20.01 12.18
CA LEU A 272 -6.27 -20.81 13.10
C LEU A 272 -6.80 -20.60 14.52
N HIS A 273 -7.13 -21.70 15.21
CA HIS A 273 -7.67 -21.64 16.58
C HIS A 273 -6.59 -21.69 17.67
N ASP A 274 -5.46 -22.35 17.41
CA ASP A 274 -4.32 -22.40 18.33
C ASP A 274 -3.02 -22.09 17.60
N TRP A 275 -2.31 -21.06 18.07
CA TRP A 275 -1.02 -20.64 17.53
C TRP A 275 0.04 -21.74 17.64
N ARG A 276 -0.09 -22.66 18.62
CA ARG A 276 0.86 -23.76 18.81
C ARG A 276 0.93 -24.71 17.63
N GLN A 277 -0.15 -24.81 16.83
CA GLN A 277 -0.15 -25.62 15.61
C GLN A 277 0.83 -25.08 14.56
N CYS A 278 1.15 -23.78 14.59
CA CYS A 278 2.17 -23.21 13.72
C CYS A 278 3.59 -23.50 14.19
N CYS A 279 3.83 -23.84 15.46
CA CYS A 279 5.19 -24.02 15.99
C CYS A 279 5.92 -25.16 15.29
N SER A 280 5.29 -26.33 15.13
CA SER A 280 5.90 -27.47 14.43
C SER A 280 6.18 -27.14 12.96
N ILE A 281 5.21 -26.51 12.29
CA ILE A 281 5.36 -26.09 10.88
C ILE A 281 6.51 -25.08 10.73
N PHE A 282 6.61 -24.10 11.64
CA PHE A 282 7.67 -23.09 11.59
C PHE A 282 9.05 -23.69 11.89
N LEU A 283 9.14 -24.66 12.81
CA LEU A 283 10.37 -25.41 13.04
C LEU A 283 10.79 -26.17 11.77
N ASP A 284 9.87 -26.82 11.08
CA ASP A 284 10.15 -27.51 9.82
C ASP A 284 10.65 -26.55 8.74
N TYR A 285 10.00 -25.39 8.58
CA TYR A 285 10.44 -24.36 7.63
C TYR A 285 11.81 -23.78 8.01
N GLN A 286 12.06 -23.54 9.29
CA GLN A 286 13.37 -23.07 9.79
C GLN A 286 14.47 -24.10 9.50
N MET A 287 14.21 -25.39 9.72
CA MET A 287 15.18 -26.45 9.39
C MET A 287 15.47 -26.49 7.89
N ARG A 288 14.44 -26.43 7.04
CA ARG A 288 14.61 -26.40 5.58
C ARG A 288 15.40 -25.18 5.12
N HIS A 289 15.11 -24.01 5.67
CA HIS A 289 15.85 -22.78 5.38
C HIS A 289 17.34 -22.93 5.70
N ASN A 290 17.67 -23.48 6.88
CA ASN A 290 19.05 -23.69 7.32
C ASN A 290 19.81 -24.74 6.49
N LEU A 291 19.10 -25.64 5.82
CA LEU A 291 19.69 -26.59 4.88
C LEU A 291 19.92 -25.97 3.49
N SER A 292 19.01 -25.10 3.04
CA SER A 292 19.08 -24.48 1.72
C SER A 292 19.99 -23.27 1.65
N GLU A 293 20.06 -22.48 2.72
CA GLU A 293 20.84 -21.25 2.77
C GLU A 293 22.07 -21.40 3.66
N HIS A 294 23.15 -20.67 3.33
CA HIS A 294 24.34 -20.55 4.18
C HIS A 294 24.11 -19.70 5.44
N SER A 295 22.86 -19.31 5.73
CA SER A 295 22.50 -18.46 6.87
C SER A 295 21.72 -19.26 7.92
N THR A 296 22.16 -19.18 9.18
CA THR A 296 21.52 -19.87 10.30
C THR A 296 20.37 -19.03 10.86
N LEU A 297 19.14 -19.46 10.60
CA LEU A 297 17.94 -18.95 11.23
C LEU A 297 17.68 -19.76 12.50
N ASN A 298 17.79 -19.11 13.66
CA ASN A 298 17.46 -19.70 14.95
C ASN A 298 16.45 -18.82 15.69
N MET A 299 15.19 -19.20 15.63
CA MET A 299 14.08 -18.49 16.25
C MET A 299 13.38 -19.38 17.28
N VAL A 300 13.02 -18.81 18.42
CA VAL A 300 12.17 -19.47 19.43
C VAL A 300 10.73 -19.04 19.19
N PHE A 301 9.81 -20.01 19.11
CA PHE A 301 8.40 -19.75 18.82
C PHE A 301 7.60 -19.63 20.10
N PHE A 302 7.36 -18.38 20.50
CA PHE A 302 6.34 -18.00 21.47
C PHE A 302 5.22 -17.24 20.74
N LYS A 303 4.12 -16.98 21.43
CA LYS A 303 2.87 -16.50 20.84
C LYS A 303 3.04 -15.26 19.95
N GLU A 304 3.64 -14.21 20.48
CA GLU A 304 3.83 -12.93 19.78
C GLU A 304 4.74 -13.11 18.55
N ALA A 305 5.77 -13.95 18.67
CA ALA A 305 6.64 -14.33 17.55
C ALA A 305 5.85 -14.98 16.41
N VAL A 306 4.95 -15.91 16.74
CA VAL A 306 4.08 -16.57 15.76
C VAL A 306 3.12 -15.57 15.11
N GLU A 307 2.52 -14.69 15.90
CA GLU A 307 1.64 -13.64 15.39
C GLU A 307 2.35 -12.71 14.41
N HIS A 308 3.57 -12.28 14.70
CA HIS A 308 4.33 -11.42 13.80
C HIS A 308 4.64 -12.11 12.47
N VAL A 309 5.04 -13.39 12.50
CA VAL A 309 5.27 -14.18 11.28
C VAL A 309 3.97 -14.30 10.47
N LEU A 310 2.84 -14.56 11.13
CA LEU A 310 1.53 -14.62 10.47
C LEU A 310 1.13 -13.30 9.80
N ARG A 311 1.33 -12.17 10.49
CA ARG A 311 1.08 -10.82 9.95
C ARG A 311 1.93 -10.55 8.71
N ILE A 312 3.21 -10.94 8.73
CA ILE A 312 4.11 -10.79 7.57
C ILE A 312 3.66 -11.69 6.42
N CYS A 313 3.38 -12.97 6.67
CA CYS A 313 2.87 -13.90 5.65
C CYS A 313 1.60 -13.37 4.98
N ARG A 314 0.65 -12.85 5.76
CA ARG A 314 -0.59 -12.24 5.26
C ARG A 314 -0.33 -11.06 4.32
N VAL A 315 0.69 -10.24 4.58
CA VAL A 315 1.03 -9.11 3.69
C VAL A 315 1.76 -9.59 2.44
N LEU A 316 2.67 -10.57 2.55
CA LEU A 316 3.40 -11.13 1.41
C LEU A 316 2.51 -11.89 0.42
N GLN A 317 1.36 -12.39 0.88
CA GLN A 317 0.36 -13.02 0.01
C GLN A 317 -0.39 -12.02 -0.89
N GLN A 318 -0.41 -10.75 -0.50
CA GLN A 318 -1.13 -9.73 -1.24
C GLN A 318 -0.27 -9.20 -2.39
N PRO A 319 -0.79 -9.14 -3.63
CA PRO A 319 -0.05 -8.56 -4.75
C PRO A 319 0.24 -7.08 -4.46
N GLY A 320 1.51 -6.68 -4.63
CA GLY A 320 1.97 -5.33 -4.30
C GLY A 320 2.00 -5.03 -2.79
N GLY A 321 1.95 -6.06 -1.94
CA GLY A 321 2.05 -5.96 -0.50
C GLY A 321 3.39 -5.34 -0.08
N HIS A 322 3.32 -4.36 0.82
CA HIS A 322 4.48 -3.73 1.43
C HIS A 322 4.25 -3.62 2.93
N LEU A 323 5.32 -3.78 3.70
CA LEU A 323 5.28 -3.79 5.15
C LEU A 323 6.34 -2.84 5.71
N LEU A 324 5.97 -2.04 6.71
CA LEU A 324 6.89 -1.25 7.49
C LEU A 324 7.00 -1.87 8.89
N LEU A 325 8.13 -2.49 9.19
CA LEU A 325 8.39 -3.17 10.46
C LEU A 325 9.01 -2.22 11.48
N ILE A 326 8.17 -1.63 12.33
CA ILE A 326 8.59 -0.70 13.40
C ILE A 326 8.70 -1.47 14.72
N GLY A 327 9.80 -1.27 15.43
CA GLY A 327 10.04 -1.88 16.74
C GLY A 327 11.43 -1.53 17.25
N LEU A 328 11.69 -1.83 18.52
CA LEU A 328 13.01 -1.67 19.13
C LEU A 328 14.03 -2.60 18.46
N ASP A 329 15.31 -2.29 18.62
CA ASP A 329 16.38 -3.17 18.15
C ASP A 329 16.41 -4.47 18.95
N GLY A 330 16.79 -5.57 18.29
CA GLY A 330 16.81 -6.90 18.91
C GLY A 330 15.45 -7.62 18.98
N THR A 331 14.34 -7.01 18.54
CA THR A 331 12.99 -7.61 18.57
C THR A 331 12.73 -8.72 17.53
N GLY A 332 13.77 -9.19 16.83
CA GLY A 332 13.65 -10.30 15.87
C GLY A 332 12.92 -9.97 14.55
N ARG A 333 12.69 -8.69 14.23
CA ARG A 333 12.00 -8.23 12.99
C ARG A 333 12.56 -8.87 11.72
N LYS A 334 13.89 -8.87 11.57
CA LYS A 334 14.58 -9.45 10.41
C LYS A 334 14.39 -10.97 10.35
N THR A 335 14.53 -11.65 11.49
CA THR A 335 14.38 -13.10 11.61
C THR A 335 12.95 -13.54 11.27
N CYS A 336 11.94 -12.81 11.76
CA CYS A 336 10.55 -13.05 11.42
C CYS A 336 10.29 -12.87 9.90
N LEU A 337 10.89 -11.83 9.30
CA LEU A 337 10.77 -11.57 7.87
C LEU A 337 11.42 -12.66 7.02
N GLN A 338 12.62 -13.13 7.41
CA GLN A 338 13.30 -14.23 6.72
C GLN A 338 12.44 -15.50 6.71
N LEU A 339 11.95 -15.92 7.88
CA LEU A 339 11.11 -17.09 8.00
C LEU A 339 9.79 -16.94 7.21
N ALA A 340 9.11 -15.80 7.35
CA ALA A 340 7.85 -15.54 6.65
C ALA A 340 8.02 -15.50 5.11
N SER A 341 9.13 -14.95 4.63
CA SER A 341 9.46 -14.91 3.21
C SER A 341 9.68 -16.33 2.66
N PHE A 342 10.41 -17.15 3.40
CA PHE A 342 10.66 -18.55 3.05
C PHE A 342 9.35 -19.38 3.04
N ILE A 343 8.51 -19.24 4.07
CA ILE A 343 7.17 -19.88 4.11
C ILE A 343 6.34 -19.47 2.89
N SER A 344 6.36 -18.18 2.56
CA SER A 344 5.61 -17.60 1.44
C SER A 344 6.23 -17.93 0.08
N GLY A 345 7.41 -18.54 0.02
CA GLY A 345 8.11 -18.88 -1.22
C GLY A 345 8.74 -17.69 -1.95
N HIS A 346 9.02 -16.60 -1.23
CA HIS A 346 9.68 -15.42 -1.79
C HIS A 346 11.19 -15.47 -1.54
N LEU A 347 11.95 -15.08 -2.55
CA LEU A 347 13.39 -14.85 -2.42
C LEU A 347 13.65 -13.55 -1.66
N MET A 348 14.53 -13.61 -0.67
CA MET A 348 14.92 -12.43 0.10
C MET A 348 16.23 -11.84 -0.44
N SER A 349 16.15 -10.66 -1.05
CA SER A 349 17.32 -9.89 -1.44
C SER A 349 17.63 -8.84 -0.36
N GLN A 350 18.83 -8.92 0.21
CA GLN A 350 19.32 -7.92 1.16
C GLN A 350 20.53 -7.19 0.56
N LEU A 351 20.53 -5.86 0.64
CA LEU A 351 21.66 -5.04 0.23
C LEU A 351 22.82 -5.19 1.23
N ASN A 352 24.00 -5.50 0.72
CA ASN A 352 25.22 -5.66 1.50
C ASN A 352 25.99 -4.34 1.57
N VAL A 353 25.47 -3.40 2.36
CA VAL A 353 26.07 -2.07 2.53
C VAL A 353 27.40 -2.18 3.28
N LYS A 354 28.49 -1.79 2.61
CA LYS A 354 29.85 -1.73 3.18
C LYS A 354 30.32 -0.27 3.30
N ARG A 355 31.41 -0.02 4.03
CA ARG A 355 32.08 1.29 3.99
C ARG A 355 32.50 1.59 2.54
N GLY A 356 32.08 2.73 2.02
CA GLY A 356 32.31 3.11 0.62
C GLY A 356 31.19 2.70 -0.35
N TYR A 357 30.10 2.08 0.13
CA TYR A 357 29.00 1.66 -0.72
C TYR A 357 28.42 2.83 -1.52
N SER A 358 28.52 2.75 -2.84
CA SER A 358 28.20 3.87 -3.73
C SER A 358 26.76 3.82 -4.24
N TYR A 359 26.28 4.97 -4.71
CA TYR A 359 24.97 5.03 -5.36
C TYR A 359 24.90 4.22 -6.67
N GLN A 360 26.04 3.98 -7.34
CA GLN A 360 26.11 3.13 -8.53
C GLN A 360 25.93 1.67 -8.15
N GLU A 361 26.67 1.20 -7.13
CA GLU A 361 26.53 -0.16 -6.59
C GLU A 361 25.09 -0.42 -6.13
N PHE A 362 24.48 0.53 -5.43
CA PHE A 362 23.06 0.47 -5.07
C PHE A 362 22.14 0.25 -6.27
N ARG A 363 22.39 0.95 -7.38
CA ARG A 363 21.59 0.77 -8.60
C ARG A 363 21.84 -0.56 -9.27
N ASP A 364 23.06 -1.07 -9.23
CA ASP A 364 23.39 -2.35 -9.83
C ASP A 364 22.79 -3.50 -9.02
N ASP A 365 22.80 -3.42 -7.69
CA ASP A 365 22.13 -4.39 -6.81
C ASP A 365 20.60 -4.39 -6.98
N LEU A 366 20.00 -3.30 -7.44
CA LEU A 366 18.55 -3.20 -7.69
C LEU A 366 18.11 -3.71 -9.08
N LYS A 367 19.03 -4.00 -10.00
CA LYS A 367 18.70 -4.51 -11.35
C LYS A 367 18.35 -6.00 -11.38
N VAL A 368 18.41 -6.67 -10.22
CA VAL A 368 18.17 -8.11 -10.03
C VAL A 368 16.78 -8.53 -10.49
#